data_AF-A0A3D4EP78-F1
#
_entry.id   AF-A0A3D4EP78-F1
#
_cell.length_a   1.000
_cell.length_b   1.000
_cell.length_c   1.000
_cell.angle_alpha   90.00
_cell.angle_beta   90.00
_cell.angle_gamma   90.00
#
_symmetry.space_group_name_H-M   'P 1'
#
loop_
_entity.id
_entity.type
_entity.pdbx_description
1 polymer ?
#
loop_
_entity_poly.entity_id
_entity_poly.type
_entity_poly.pdbx_seq_one_letter_code
_entity_poly.pdbx_strand_id
1 'polypeptide(L)'
;MSIVSKGDKEDIENNDFTLPKSAEWSIKTFQEIDDETGDMIFFSSGESMLEGTNLLINNDYQSALRYPISVKLNKGIFSDTYILHQLFEGRQVDAKYPTLAQALIEPSDESRQINVFTEVMLYCIKESINNPEMQFDVKDLLKERIINHFNGAFYKASEDGNLKDISEDNKNGNIIGLPEKFIRSNFKPFDEILPLGFIDSSLIGMLPCIDEANTTINLNDDTFKLISTLPGRVFMSNADSVYNDTLLWSFDLKDFTNDSYTIEAASIIYYPRKIQKAILVGTILILFVLFLIAKRKALL
;
A
#
# COMPACT_ATOMS: atom_id res chain seq x y z
N MET A 1 12.45 13.06 4.24
CA MET A 1 11.03 12.65 4.26
C MET A 1 10.56 12.73 5.69
N SER A 2 9.34 13.21 5.90
CA SER A 2 8.64 13.14 7.17
C SER A 2 7.31 12.43 6.89
N ILE A 3 6.98 11.44 7.71
CA ILE A 3 5.70 10.72 7.68
C ILE A 3 5.04 10.99 9.02
N VAL A 4 3.77 11.38 9.00
CA VAL A 4 3.00 11.64 10.23
C VAL A 4 1.66 10.95 10.08
N SER A 5 1.35 10.05 11.01
CA SER A 5 0.00 9.56 11.27
C SER A 5 -0.54 10.29 12.50
N LYS A 6 -1.84 10.60 12.47
CA LYS A 6 -2.55 11.23 13.59
C LYS A 6 -4.00 10.78 13.60
N GLY A 7 -4.57 10.67 14.79
CA GLY A 7 -5.95 10.22 14.94
C GLY A 7 -6.30 9.97 16.40
N ASP A 8 -7.28 9.11 16.62
CA ASP A 8 -7.51 8.56 17.93
C ASP A 8 -6.43 7.52 18.28
N LYS A 9 -6.61 6.81 19.39
CA LYS A 9 -5.64 5.82 19.84
C LYS A 9 -5.57 4.61 18.91
N GLU A 10 -6.71 4.16 18.39
CA GLU A 10 -6.81 2.98 17.54
C GLU A 10 -6.16 3.23 16.18
N ASP A 11 -6.30 4.42 15.61
CA ASP A 11 -5.65 4.87 14.37
C ASP A 11 -4.11 4.74 14.41
N ILE A 12 -3.52 4.77 15.61
CA ILE A 12 -2.07 4.67 15.80
C ILE A 12 -1.63 3.25 16.19
N GLU A 13 -2.47 2.51 16.91
CA GLU A 13 -2.09 1.21 17.51
C GLU A 13 -2.52 -0.01 16.67
N ASN A 14 -3.47 0.14 15.73
CA ASN A 14 -4.01 -0.96 14.93
C ASN A 14 -3.05 -1.49 13.83
N ASN A 15 -1.96 -0.78 13.56
CA ASN A 15 -0.91 -1.09 12.58
C ASN A 15 -1.41 -1.25 11.13
N ASP A 16 -2.50 -0.58 10.73
CA ASP A 16 -2.93 -0.59 9.33
C ASP A 16 -2.01 0.23 8.40
N PHE A 17 -1.44 1.31 8.93
CA PHE A 17 -0.39 2.13 8.36
C PHE A 17 0.82 2.18 9.30
N THR A 18 1.86 1.42 8.94
CA THR A 18 3.06 1.31 9.78
C THR A 18 4.15 2.28 9.35
N LEU A 19 4.73 3.02 10.29
CA LEU A 19 5.96 3.79 10.03
C LEU A 19 7.19 2.87 9.82
N PRO A 20 8.21 3.32 9.06
CA PRO A 20 9.43 2.55 8.86
C PRO A 20 10.26 2.42 10.15
N LYS A 21 10.82 1.23 10.43
CA LYS A 21 11.54 0.94 11.71
C LYS A 21 13.05 0.76 11.59
N SER A 22 13.67 1.17 10.48
CA SER A 22 15.13 1.01 10.34
C SER A 22 15.92 2.04 11.15
N ALA A 23 17.20 1.77 11.41
CA ALA A 23 18.07 2.68 12.17
C ALA A 23 18.22 4.09 11.56
N GLU A 24 17.88 4.24 10.27
CA GLU A 24 17.91 5.51 9.56
C GLU A 24 16.68 6.40 9.86
N TRP A 25 15.68 5.87 10.56
CA TRP A 25 14.44 6.59 10.88
C TRP A 25 14.40 7.01 12.35
N SER A 26 14.12 8.30 12.58
CA SER A 26 13.81 8.81 13.91
C SER A 26 12.29 8.78 14.12
N ILE A 27 11.82 7.86 14.95
CA ILE A 27 10.40 7.69 15.26
C ILE A 27 10.05 8.36 16.59
N LYS A 28 8.91 9.06 16.63
CA LYS A 28 8.35 9.68 17.84
C LYS A 28 6.86 9.44 17.91
N THR A 29 6.37 9.17 19.12
CA THR A 29 4.95 9.08 19.42
C THR A 29 4.63 10.06 20.53
N PHE A 30 3.58 10.85 20.37
CA PHE A 30 3.14 11.85 21.36
C PHE A 30 1.63 12.06 21.28
N GLN A 31 1.09 12.80 22.24
CA GLN A 31 -0.34 13.10 22.35
C GLN A 31 -0.51 14.60 22.54
N GLU A 32 -1.54 15.16 21.93
CA GLU A 32 -1.95 16.54 22.13
C GLU A 32 -3.44 16.59 22.45
N ILE A 33 -3.87 17.64 23.15
CA ILE A 33 -5.30 17.91 23.36
C ILE A 33 -5.70 18.89 22.27
N ASP A 34 -6.74 18.56 21.53
CA ASP A 34 -7.32 19.44 20.54
C ASP A 34 -7.95 20.66 21.23
N ASP A 35 -7.49 21.86 20.88
CA ASP A 35 -7.89 23.10 21.54
C ASP A 35 -9.37 23.46 21.30
N GLU A 36 -10.00 22.93 20.24
CA GLU A 36 -11.38 23.24 19.86
C GLU A 36 -12.39 22.25 20.46
N THR A 37 -12.06 20.96 20.43
CA THR A 37 -12.95 19.87 20.86
C THR A 37 -12.64 19.38 22.27
N GLY A 38 -11.40 19.56 22.75
CA GLY A 38 -10.91 19.01 24.01
C GLY A 38 -10.54 17.53 23.95
N ASP A 39 -10.61 16.91 22.76
CA ASP A 39 -10.32 15.50 22.55
C ASP A 39 -8.82 15.24 22.51
N MET A 40 -8.40 14.04 22.92
CA MET A 40 -7.00 13.62 22.88
C MET A 40 -6.66 13.06 21.50
N ILE A 41 -5.72 13.70 20.80
CA ILE A 41 -5.20 13.26 19.51
C ILE A 41 -3.85 12.59 19.71
N PHE A 42 -3.71 11.40 19.14
CA PHE A 42 -2.48 10.62 19.15
C PHE A 42 -1.71 10.87 17.85
N PHE A 43 -0.39 10.96 17.95
CA PHE A 43 0.50 11.20 16.83
C PHE A 43 1.61 10.17 16.79
N SER A 44 1.95 9.73 15.59
CA SER A 44 3.14 8.93 15.30
C SER A 44 3.86 9.54 14.12
N SER A 45 5.12 9.95 14.31
CA SER A 45 5.92 10.58 13.26
C SER A 45 7.26 9.89 13.05
N GLY A 46 7.70 9.88 11.80
CA GLY A 46 8.98 9.30 11.39
C GLY A 46 9.69 10.20 10.40
N GLU A 47 10.98 10.46 10.66
CA GLU A 47 11.80 11.29 9.78
C GLU A 47 13.09 10.58 9.38
N SER A 48 13.43 10.69 8.09
CA SER A 48 14.67 10.16 7.53
C SER A 48 15.08 10.88 6.25
N MET A 49 16.37 10.82 5.91
CA MET A 49 16.88 11.24 4.62
C MET A 49 16.79 10.07 3.63
N LEU A 50 16.11 10.28 2.50
CA LEU A 50 15.93 9.25 1.49
C LEU A 50 16.84 9.48 0.29
N GLU A 51 17.53 8.43 -0.14
CA GLU A 51 18.28 8.40 -1.39
C GLU A 51 18.14 7.00 -2.02
N GLY A 52 17.76 6.96 -3.31
CA GLY A 52 17.68 5.73 -4.08
C GLY A 52 16.27 5.29 -4.45
N THR A 53 16.13 4.03 -4.81
CA THR A 53 14.88 3.44 -5.32
C THR A 53 14.33 2.42 -4.36
N ASN A 54 13.02 2.19 -4.43
CA ASN A 54 12.38 1.05 -3.78
C ASN A 54 12.59 1.06 -2.26
N LEU A 55 12.56 2.26 -1.68
CA LEU A 55 12.59 2.47 -0.23
C LEU A 55 11.20 2.16 0.32
N LEU A 56 11.12 1.70 1.57
CA LEU A 56 9.85 1.41 2.26
C LEU A 56 9.02 0.25 1.65
N ILE A 57 9.67 -0.68 0.93
CA ILE A 57 9.00 -1.90 0.44
C ILE A 57 8.66 -2.85 1.60
N ASN A 58 9.57 -3.00 2.55
CA ASN A 58 9.40 -3.93 3.66
C ASN A 58 8.76 -3.19 4.82
N ASN A 59 7.59 -3.65 5.26
CA ASN A 59 7.14 -3.42 6.61
C ASN A 59 7.24 -4.74 7.42
N ASP A 60 7.17 -4.62 8.74
CA ASP A 60 7.20 -5.79 9.62
C ASP A 60 5.81 -6.48 9.73
N TYR A 61 4.76 -5.85 9.20
CA TYR A 61 3.38 -6.31 9.29
C TYR A 61 2.83 -6.60 7.89
N GLN A 62 2.99 -7.85 7.43
CA GLN A 62 2.74 -8.26 6.03
C GLN A 62 1.42 -7.76 5.42
N SER A 63 0.40 -7.55 6.26
CA SER A 63 -0.94 -7.12 5.89
C SER A 63 -1.18 -5.61 5.90
N ALA A 64 -0.23 -4.79 6.36
CA ALA A 64 -0.37 -3.33 6.31
C ALA A 64 -0.21 -2.76 4.91
N LEU A 65 -0.64 -1.50 4.74
CA LEU A 65 -0.51 -0.78 3.48
C LEU A 65 0.96 -0.68 3.06
N ARG A 66 1.24 -1.06 1.81
CA ARG A 66 2.57 -0.95 1.20
C ARG A 66 2.66 0.33 0.39
N TYR A 67 3.69 1.13 0.66
CA TYR A 67 3.82 2.45 0.06
C TYR A 67 5.25 2.77 -0.42
N PRO A 68 5.85 1.94 -1.31
CA PRO A 68 7.25 2.12 -1.67
C PRO A 68 7.51 3.44 -2.39
N ILE A 69 8.65 4.05 -2.08
CA ILE A 69 9.07 5.36 -2.59
C ILE A 69 10.45 5.27 -3.26
N SER A 70 10.59 5.99 -4.36
CA SER A 70 11.82 6.15 -5.12
C SER A 70 12.11 7.62 -5.34
N VAL A 71 13.32 8.04 -4.99
CA VAL A 71 13.83 9.41 -5.20
C VAL A 71 15.14 9.32 -5.96
N LYS A 72 15.17 9.89 -7.17
CA LYS A 72 16.34 9.84 -8.07
C LYS A 72 16.85 11.24 -8.38
N LEU A 73 18.17 11.38 -8.40
CA LEU A 73 18.90 12.54 -8.91
C LEU A 73 19.71 12.13 -10.14
N ASN A 74 19.31 12.63 -11.30
CA ASN A 74 20.06 12.47 -12.55
C ASN A 74 20.94 13.70 -12.78
N LYS A 75 22.25 13.56 -12.58
CA LYS A 75 23.22 14.64 -12.79
C LYS A 75 23.57 14.78 -14.26
N GLY A 76 23.52 16.01 -14.76
CA GLY A 76 23.87 16.33 -16.14
C GLY A 76 24.92 17.42 -16.25
N ILE A 77 25.46 17.58 -17.46
CA ILE A 77 26.49 18.60 -17.73
C ILE A 77 25.89 20.01 -17.60
N PHE A 78 24.66 20.20 -18.10
CA PHE A 78 23.98 21.50 -18.16
C PHE A 78 22.80 21.65 -17.21
N SER A 79 22.36 20.55 -16.60
CA SER A 79 21.20 20.52 -15.73
C SER A 79 21.21 19.28 -14.88
N ASP A 80 20.60 19.36 -13.70
CA ASP A 80 20.30 18.21 -12.86
C ASP A 80 18.79 18.02 -12.80
N THR A 81 18.35 16.76 -12.83
CA THR A 81 16.92 16.39 -12.80
C THR A 81 16.62 15.59 -11.55
N TYR A 82 15.58 15.99 -10.83
CA TYR A 82 15.08 15.31 -9.64
C TYR A 82 13.78 14.60 -10.00
N ILE A 83 13.63 13.35 -9.59
CA ILE A 83 12.46 12.52 -9.90
C ILE A 83 11.97 11.90 -8.60
N LEU A 84 10.69 12.11 -8.31
CA LEU A 84 9.94 11.46 -7.25
C LEU A 84 8.96 10.49 -7.89
N HIS A 85 8.96 9.25 -7.40
CA HIS A 85 7.96 8.25 -7.72
C HIS A 85 7.58 7.53 -6.43
N GLN A 86 6.31 7.58 -6.04
CA GLN A 86 5.80 6.81 -4.91
C GLN A 86 4.57 6.01 -5.36
N LEU A 87 4.46 4.80 -4.85
CA LEU A 87 3.35 3.90 -5.14
C LEU A 87 2.65 3.61 -3.82
N PHE A 88 1.31 3.65 -3.80
CA PHE A 88 0.48 3.03 -2.79
C PHE A 88 -0.12 1.79 -3.42
N GLU A 89 0.27 0.61 -2.96
CA GLU A 89 -0.09 -0.65 -3.62
C GLU A 89 -1.58 -0.92 -3.50
N GLY A 90 -2.22 -1.18 -4.64
CA GLY A 90 -3.62 -1.55 -4.72
C GLY A 90 -3.87 -2.91 -4.08
N ARG A 91 -5.02 -3.07 -3.43
CA ARG A 91 -5.34 -4.29 -2.66
C ARG A 91 -6.22 -5.28 -3.42
N GLN A 92 -6.69 -4.89 -4.62
CA GLN A 92 -7.54 -5.72 -5.48
C GLN A 92 -8.83 -6.19 -4.79
N VAL A 93 -9.44 -5.32 -3.96
CA VAL A 93 -10.60 -5.68 -3.13
C VAL A 93 -11.77 -6.19 -3.97
N ASP A 94 -12.06 -5.60 -5.14
CA ASP A 94 -13.15 -6.05 -6.01
C ASP A 94 -12.95 -7.48 -6.51
N ALA A 95 -11.70 -7.90 -6.72
CA ALA A 95 -11.38 -9.23 -7.20
C ALA A 95 -11.41 -10.27 -6.08
N LYS A 96 -10.99 -9.88 -4.86
CA LYS A 96 -10.92 -10.76 -3.69
C LYS A 96 -12.26 -10.85 -2.94
N TYR A 97 -12.89 -9.69 -2.71
CA TYR A 97 -14.04 -9.47 -1.83
C TYR A 97 -15.06 -8.46 -2.46
N PRO A 98 -15.80 -8.83 -3.51
CA PRO A 98 -16.78 -7.94 -4.15
C PRO A 98 -17.83 -7.34 -3.20
N THR A 99 -18.27 -8.09 -2.19
CA THR A 99 -19.25 -7.63 -1.19
C THR A 99 -18.60 -6.63 -0.23
N LEU A 100 -17.35 -6.86 0.17
CA LEU A 100 -16.58 -5.88 0.95
C LEU A 100 -16.41 -4.58 0.16
N ALA A 101 -16.07 -4.64 -1.12
CA ALA A 101 -15.93 -3.44 -1.96
C ALA A 101 -17.21 -2.58 -1.95
N GLN A 102 -18.39 -3.21 -2.03
CA GLN A 102 -19.67 -2.51 -1.93
C GLN A 102 -19.92 -1.94 -0.52
N ALA A 103 -19.54 -2.68 0.52
CA ALA A 103 -19.68 -2.25 1.90
C ALA A 103 -18.77 -1.06 2.26
N LEU A 104 -17.57 -0.97 1.67
CA LEU A 104 -16.66 0.17 1.85
C LEU A 104 -17.24 1.48 1.30
N ILE A 105 -18.02 1.41 0.21
CA ILE A 105 -18.70 2.56 -0.40
C ILE A 105 -19.92 2.99 0.43
N GLU A 106 -20.66 2.03 0.97
CA GLU A 106 -21.91 2.24 1.72
C GLU A 106 -21.85 1.58 3.12
N PRO A 107 -21.06 2.11 4.06
CA PRO A 107 -20.73 1.44 5.33
C PRO A 107 -21.89 1.37 6.34
N SER A 108 -23.03 2.00 6.05
CA SER A 108 -24.20 2.08 6.97
C SER A 108 -25.13 0.85 6.95
N ASP A 109 -24.88 -0.13 6.08
CA ASP A 109 -25.73 -1.31 5.94
C ASP A 109 -25.21 -2.50 6.78
N GLU A 110 -25.72 -2.64 8.00
CA GLU A 110 -25.40 -3.76 8.91
C GLU A 110 -25.68 -5.14 8.30
N SER A 111 -26.67 -5.25 7.39
CA SER A 111 -27.01 -6.52 6.75
C SER A 111 -25.89 -7.00 5.80
N ARG A 112 -25.07 -6.08 5.29
CA ARG A 112 -23.90 -6.40 4.46
C ARG A 112 -22.72 -6.88 5.27
N GLN A 113 -22.58 -6.49 6.54
CA GLN A 113 -21.45 -6.91 7.37
C GLN A 113 -21.36 -8.43 7.53
N ILE A 114 -22.49 -9.11 7.69
CA ILE A 114 -22.56 -10.58 7.78
C ILE A 114 -22.18 -11.25 6.44
N ASN A 115 -22.57 -10.65 5.32
CA ASN A 115 -22.20 -11.15 4.00
C ASN A 115 -20.72 -10.93 3.72
N VAL A 116 -20.16 -9.78 4.13
CA VAL A 116 -18.73 -9.48 4.08
C VAL A 116 -17.93 -10.51 4.88
N PHE A 117 -18.34 -10.79 6.12
CA PHE A 117 -17.70 -11.81 6.95
C PHE A 117 -17.63 -13.17 6.24
N THR A 118 -18.76 -13.61 5.67
CA THR A 118 -18.86 -14.89 4.97
C THR A 118 -17.96 -14.92 3.73
N GLU A 119 -17.98 -13.85 2.92
CA GLU A 119 -17.15 -13.72 1.72
C GLU A 119 -15.65 -13.77 2.05
N VAL A 120 -15.22 -12.97 3.04
CA VAL A 120 -13.82 -12.93 3.50
C VAL A 120 -13.39 -14.31 4.01
N MET A 121 -14.20 -14.97 4.84
CA MET A 121 -13.87 -16.31 5.34
C MET A 121 -13.73 -17.33 4.21
N LEU A 122 -14.67 -17.38 3.26
CA LEU A 122 -14.64 -18.32 2.15
C LEU A 122 -13.43 -18.08 1.25
N TYR A 123 -13.10 -16.83 0.98
CA TYR A 123 -11.90 -16.46 0.23
C TYR A 123 -10.63 -16.88 1.00
N CYS A 124 -10.51 -16.57 2.28
CA CYS A 124 -9.33 -16.95 3.07
C CYS A 124 -9.15 -18.45 3.22
N ILE A 125 -10.24 -19.23 3.36
CA ILE A 125 -10.19 -20.70 3.34
C ILE A 125 -9.65 -21.18 1.99
N LYS A 126 -10.16 -20.63 0.88
CA LYS A 126 -9.74 -21.00 -0.46
C LYS A 126 -8.27 -20.67 -0.71
N GLU A 127 -7.82 -19.47 -0.35
CA GLU A 127 -6.42 -19.06 -0.49
C GLU A 127 -5.51 -19.95 0.35
N SER A 128 -5.87 -20.21 1.61
CA SER A 128 -5.09 -21.04 2.51
C SER A 128 -4.94 -22.48 2.00
N ILE A 129 -6.03 -23.12 1.58
CA ILE A 129 -6.02 -24.51 1.07
C ILE A 129 -5.27 -24.64 -0.27
N ASN A 130 -5.28 -23.59 -1.09
CA ASN A 130 -4.61 -23.57 -2.39
C ASN A 130 -3.18 -23.00 -2.33
N ASN A 131 -2.70 -22.62 -1.14
CA ASN A 131 -1.38 -22.04 -0.99
C ASN A 131 -0.29 -23.03 -1.45
N PRO A 132 0.52 -22.71 -2.48
CA PRO A 132 1.56 -23.60 -2.98
C PRO A 132 2.71 -23.82 -1.99
N GLU A 133 2.87 -22.94 -1.00
CA GLU A 133 3.86 -23.09 0.07
C GLU A 133 3.41 -24.07 1.17
N MET A 134 2.14 -24.49 1.14
CA MET A 134 1.63 -25.48 2.07
C MET A 134 2.30 -26.84 1.79
N GLN A 135 2.92 -27.43 2.81
CA GLN A 135 3.73 -28.66 2.68
C GLN A 135 2.92 -29.94 2.46
N PHE A 136 1.62 -29.84 2.23
CA PHE A 136 0.70 -30.97 2.15
C PHE A 136 0.26 -31.24 0.71
N ASP A 137 0.45 -32.49 0.26
CA ASP A 137 -0.05 -32.95 -1.03
C ASP A 137 -1.50 -33.41 -0.88
N VAL A 138 -2.43 -32.50 -1.15
CA VAL A 138 -3.88 -32.74 -1.16
C VAL A 138 -4.40 -32.58 -2.58
N LYS A 139 -5.12 -33.59 -3.08
CA LYS A 139 -5.69 -33.59 -4.44
C LYS A 139 -6.65 -32.41 -4.63
N ASP A 140 -6.61 -31.78 -5.80
CA ASP A 140 -7.47 -30.62 -6.13
C ASP A 140 -8.97 -30.92 -5.95
N LEU A 141 -9.43 -32.10 -6.37
CA LEU A 141 -10.82 -32.52 -6.17
C LEU A 141 -11.22 -32.53 -4.68
N LEU A 142 -10.31 -32.89 -3.78
CA LEU A 142 -10.57 -32.86 -2.34
C LEU A 142 -10.60 -31.41 -1.82
N LYS A 143 -9.69 -30.55 -2.28
CA LYS A 143 -9.72 -29.11 -1.98
C LYS A 143 -11.04 -28.46 -2.41
N GLU A 144 -11.49 -28.73 -3.64
CA GLU A 144 -12.78 -28.25 -4.15
C GLU A 144 -13.97 -28.75 -3.31
N ARG A 145 -13.96 -30.03 -2.91
CA ARG A 145 -14.99 -30.59 -2.03
C ARG A 145 -15.04 -29.90 -0.67
N ILE A 146 -13.88 -29.58 -0.09
CA ILE A 146 -13.79 -28.85 1.18
C ILE A 146 -14.36 -27.43 1.01
N ILE A 147 -13.95 -26.71 -0.03
CA ILE A 147 -14.46 -25.35 -0.31
C ILE A 147 -15.99 -25.38 -0.49
N ASN A 148 -16.51 -26.33 -1.27
CA ASN A 148 -17.95 -26.50 -1.45
C ASN A 148 -18.69 -26.86 -0.16
N HIS A 149 -18.06 -27.66 0.72
CA HIS A 149 -18.62 -27.95 2.03
C HIS A 149 -18.71 -26.68 2.90
N PHE A 150 -17.66 -25.86 2.92
CA PHE A 150 -17.68 -24.58 3.64
C PHE A 150 -18.74 -23.62 3.09
N ASN A 151 -18.90 -23.52 1.77
CA ASN A 151 -20.00 -22.74 1.17
C ASN A 151 -21.37 -23.16 1.74
N GLY A 152 -21.62 -24.48 1.80
CA GLY A 152 -22.85 -25.01 2.37
C GLY A 152 -22.97 -24.78 3.88
N ALA A 153 -21.86 -24.86 4.63
CA ALA A 153 -21.84 -24.63 6.07
C ALA A 153 -22.16 -23.18 6.44
N PHE A 154 -21.57 -22.21 5.74
CA PHE A 154 -21.88 -20.79 5.93
C PHE A 154 -23.30 -20.45 5.49
N TYR A 155 -23.76 -20.99 4.36
CA TYR A 155 -25.15 -20.82 3.90
C TYR A 155 -26.15 -21.30 4.96
N LYS A 156 -25.94 -22.53 5.48
CA LYS A 156 -26.79 -23.08 6.53
C LYS A 156 -26.73 -22.26 7.82
N ALA A 157 -25.54 -21.83 8.24
CA ALA A 157 -25.40 -20.97 9.40
C ALA A 157 -26.14 -19.64 9.24
N SER A 158 -26.25 -19.13 8.02
CA SER A 158 -27.04 -17.94 7.69
C SER A 158 -28.53 -18.21 7.86
N GLU A 159 -29.04 -19.30 7.28
CA GLU A 159 -30.45 -19.68 7.38
C GLU A 159 -30.87 -19.94 8.84
N ASP A 160 -29.99 -20.56 9.62
CA ASP A 160 -30.22 -20.87 11.03
C ASP A 160 -30.05 -19.64 11.95
N GLY A 161 -29.61 -18.48 11.44
CA GLY A 161 -29.40 -17.25 12.22
C GLY A 161 -28.14 -17.25 13.10
N ASN A 162 -27.26 -18.24 12.94
CA ASN A 162 -26.07 -18.44 13.77
C ASN A 162 -24.84 -17.65 13.30
N LEU A 163 -24.88 -17.04 12.10
CA LEU A 163 -23.72 -16.32 11.54
C LEU A 163 -23.24 -15.18 12.44
N LYS A 164 -24.14 -14.49 13.14
CA LYS A 164 -23.76 -13.42 14.06
C LYS A 164 -22.85 -13.97 15.16
N ASP A 165 -23.29 -15.02 15.85
CA ASP A 165 -22.53 -15.65 16.93
C ASP A 165 -21.19 -16.21 16.42
N ILE A 166 -21.16 -16.75 15.20
CA ILE A 166 -19.92 -17.22 14.56
C ILE A 166 -18.99 -16.04 14.26
N SER A 167 -19.51 -14.93 13.75
CA SER A 167 -18.71 -13.75 13.38
C SER A 167 -18.11 -13.03 14.58
N GLU A 168 -18.75 -13.13 15.75
CA GLU A 168 -18.25 -12.57 17.01
C GLU A 168 -17.20 -13.47 17.69
N ASP A 169 -17.01 -14.72 17.23
CA ASP A 169 -16.00 -15.64 17.80
C ASP A 169 -14.57 -15.13 17.51
N ASN A 170 -13.77 -14.99 18.57
CA ASN A 170 -12.38 -14.55 18.53
C ASN A 170 -12.12 -13.22 17.79
N LYS A 171 -13.05 -12.25 17.84
CA LYS A 171 -12.78 -10.91 17.27
C LYS A 171 -11.53 -10.25 17.85
N ASN A 172 -11.19 -10.42 19.14
CA ASN A 172 -9.92 -9.93 19.74
C ASN A 172 -9.51 -8.49 19.37
N GLY A 173 -10.48 -7.58 19.14
CA GLY A 173 -10.24 -6.20 18.70
C GLY A 173 -10.27 -5.98 17.18
N ASN A 174 -10.32 -7.04 16.38
CA ASN A 174 -10.51 -6.99 14.93
C ASN A 174 -12.01 -6.97 14.55
N ILE A 175 -12.29 -6.42 13.37
CA ILE A 175 -13.64 -6.38 12.78
C ILE A 175 -14.08 -7.77 12.33
N ILE A 176 -13.15 -8.53 11.74
CA ILE A 176 -13.32 -9.91 11.30
C ILE A 176 -12.37 -10.80 12.12
N GLY A 177 -12.96 -11.66 12.96
CA GLY A 177 -12.25 -12.69 13.72
C GLY A 177 -12.19 -14.03 12.98
N LEU A 178 -11.21 -14.89 13.31
CA LEU A 178 -11.16 -16.28 12.85
C LEU A 178 -12.07 -17.15 13.74
N PRO A 179 -13.18 -17.69 13.24
CA PRO A 179 -14.09 -18.52 14.03
C PRO A 179 -13.55 -19.96 14.13
N GLU A 180 -12.43 -20.14 14.83
CA GLU A 180 -11.65 -21.38 14.86
C GLU A 180 -12.50 -22.62 15.15
N LYS A 181 -13.44 -22.52 16.12
CA LYS A 181 -14.32 -23.63 16.48
C LYS A 181 -15.22 -24.03 15.31
N PHE A 182 -15.83 -23.04 14.64
CA PHE A 182 -16.67 -23.27 13.47
C PHE A 182 -15.86 -23.92 12.35
N ILE A 183 -14.69 -23.36 12.03
CA ILE A 183 -13.84 -23.90 10.96
C ILE A 183 -13.41 -25.34 11.24
N ARG A 184 -12.87 -25.62 12.43
CA ARG A 184 -12.45 -26.97 12.82
C ARG A 184 -13.60 -27.98 12.78
N SER A 185 -14.78 -27.59 13.25
CA SER A 185 -15.94 -28.48 13.25
C SER A 185 -16.41 -28.88 11.85
N ASN A 186 -16.26 -27.98 10.87
CA ASN A 186 -16.60 -28.24 9.47
C ASN A 186 -15.47 -28.94 8.69
N PHE A 187 -14.26 -29.05 9.24
CA PHE A 187 -13.22 -29.94 8.70
C PHE A 187 -13.42 -31.41 9.09
N LYS A 188 -14.14 -31.70 10.18
CA LYS A 188 -14.34 -33.08 10.71
C LYS A 188 -14.75 -34.13 9.67
N PRO A 189 -15.64 -33.84 8.69
CA PRO A 189 -16.00 -34.83 7.66
C PRO A 189 -14.82 -35.31 6.80
N PHE A 190 -13.68 -34.62 6.86
CA PHE A 190 -12.49 -34.88 6.06
C PHE A 190 -11.30 -35.39 6.88
N ASP A 191 -11.44 -35.55 8.22
CA ASP A 191 -10.33 -35.89 9.12
C ASP A 191 -9.58 -37.16 8.72
N GLU A 192 -10.29 -38.19 8.25
CA GLU A 192 -9.69 -39.49 7.88
C GLU A 192 -8.89 -39.44 6.57
N ILE A 193 -9.12 -38.43 5.74
CA ILE A 193 -8.53 -38.31 4.39
C ILE A 193 -7.56 -37.14 4.25
N LEU A 194 -7.51 -36.26 5.24
CA LEU A 194 -6.57 -35.14 5.29
C LEU A 194 -5.26 -35.54 5.98
N PRO A 195 -4.11 -35.02 5.53
CA PRO A 195 -2.86 -35.20 6.25
C PRO A 195 -2.92 -34.61 7.67
N LEU A 196 -2.21 -35.24 8.60
CA LEU A 196 -2.07 -34.74 9.96
C LEU A 196 -1.47 -33.32 9.94
N GLY A 197 -2.08 -32.39 10.67
CA GLY A 197 -1.67 -30.98 10.73
C GLY A 197 -2.20 -30.09 9.60
N PHE A 198 -2.87 -30.66 8.59
CA PHE A 198 -3.45 -29.88 7.49
C PHE A 198 -4.43 -28.80 7.96
N ILE A 199 -5.30 -29.14 8.92
CA ILE A 199 -6.31 -28.22 9.46
C ILE A 199 -5.62 -27.06 10.20
N ASP A 200 -4.61 -27.35 11.01
CA ASP A 200 -3.86 -26.32 11.75
C ASP A 200 -3.12 -25.39 10.80
N SER A 201 -2.45 -25.94 9.78
CA SER A 201 -1.80 -25.12 8.75
C SER A 201 -2.81 -24.34 7.91
N SER A 202 -4.00 -24.87 7.67
CA SER A 202 -5.05 -24.14 6.97
C SER A 202 -5.53 -22.95 7.80
N LEU A 203 -5.74 -23.11 9.10
CA LEU A 203 -6.10 -22.02 10.01
C LEU A 203 -5.01 -20.94 10.08
N ILE A 204 -3.75 -21.35 10.20
CA ILE A 204 -2.60 -20.41 10.19
C ILE A 204 -2.53 -19.68 8.84
N GLY A 205 -2.71 -20.39 7.73
CA GLY A 205 -2.67 -19.82 6.38
C GLY A 205 -3.83 -18.87 6.08
N MET A 206 -4.92 -18.91 6.85
CA MET A 206 -6.01 -17.93 6.73
C MET A 206 -5.64 -16.57 7.35
N LEU A 207 -4.77 -16.54 8.37
CA LEU A 207 -4.50 -15.33 9.15
C LEU A 207 -4.02 -14.14 8.30
N PRO A 208 -3.04 -14.28 7.38
CA PRO A 208 -2.59 -13.15 6.57
C PRO A 208 -3.72 -12.52 5.74
N CYS A 209 -4.60 -13.35 5.20
CA CYS A 209 -5.76 -12.93 4.42
C CYS A 209 -6.81 -12.19 5.28
N ILE A 210 -7.08 -12.70 6.47
CA ILE A 210 -7.99 -12.06 7.44
C ILE A 210 -7.42 -10.72 7.90
N ASP A 211 -6.13 -10.68 8.22
CA ASP A 211 -5.43 -9.47 8.61
C ASP A 211 -5.45 -8.44 7.47
N GLU A 212 -5.23 -8.86 6.21
CA GLU A 212 -5.33 -7.99 5.04
C GLU A 212 -6.73 -7.36 4.90
N ALA A 213 -7.78 -8.16 5.08
CA ALA A 213 -9.17 -7.68 5.02
C ALA A 213 -9.45 -6.69 6.17
N ASN A 214 -9.04 -6.98 7.40
CA ASN A 214 -9.18 -6.07 8.53
C ASN A 214 -8.46 -4.74 8.32
N THR A 215 -7.19 -4.77 7.89
CA THR A 215 -6.46 -3.57 7.52
C THR A 215 -7.21 -2.79 6.43
N THR A 216 -7.80 -3.46 5.45
CA THR A 216 -8.56 -2.77 4.39
C THR A 216 -9.77 -2.04 4.94
N ILE A 217 -10.50 -2.65 5.88
CA ILE A 217 -11.66 -2.03 6.50
C ILE A 217 -11.24 -0.84 7.36
N ASN A 218 -10.14 -0.97 8.13
CA ASN A 218 -9.63 0.11 8.98
C ASN A 218 -9.13 1.31 8.16
N LEU A 219 -8.56 1.11 6.97
CA LEU A 219 -8.12 2.22 6.11
C LEU A 219 -9.28 2.99 5.46
N ASN A 220 -10.54 2.58 5.64
CA ASN A 220 -11.66 3.11 4.86
C ASN A 220 -12.07 4.54 5.23
N ASP A 221 -11.87 4.93 6.49
CA ASP A 221 -12.08 6.28 7.01
C ASP A 221 -10.80 7.12 7.05
N ASP A 222 -9.65 6.51 6.72
CA ASP A 222 -8.38 7.21 6.60
C ASP A 222 -8.30 8.14 5.39
N THR A 223 -7.53 9.22 5.55
CA THR A 223 -7.19 10.14 4.47
C THR A 223 -5.70 10.40 4.41
N PHE A 224 -5.16 10.40 3.20
CA PHE A 224 -3.73 10.55 2.95
C PHE A 224 -3.45 11.90 2.30
N LYS A 225 -2.33 12.49 2.72
CA LYS A 225 -1.77 13.71 2.11
C LYS A 225 -0.29 13.55 1.90
N LEU A 226 0.16 13.86 0.68
CA LEU A 226 1.58 13.95 0.38
C LEU A 226 1.93 15.37 -0.02
N ILE A 227 2.96 15.92 0.63
CA ILE A 227 3.56 17.21 0.29
C ILE A 227 5.00 16.97 -0.12
N SER A 228 5.38 17.46 -1.30
CA SER A 228 6.75 17.37 -1.79
C SER A 228 7.25 18.74 -2.24
N THR A 229 8.48 19.08 -1.90
CA THR A 229 9.17 20.25 -2.44
C THR A 229 10.31 19.77 -3.34
N LEU A 230 10.21 20.06 -4.64
CA LEU A 230 11.17 19.62 -5.64
C LEU A 230 12.07 20.78 -6.10
N PRO A 231 13.41 20.67 -5.98
CA PRO A 231 14.30 21.75 -6.35
C PRO A 231 14.19 22.15 -7.83
N GLY A 232 14.17 23.46 -8.11
CA GLY A 232 14.16 23.99 -9.47
C GLY A 232 12.76 24.11 -10.05
N ARG A 233 12.64 23.93 -11.37
CA ARG A 233 11.36 24.06 -12.07
C ARG A 233 10.72 22.69 -12.26
N VAL A 234 9.53 22.49 -11.70
CA VAL A 234 8.69 21.32 -11.99
C VAL A 234 8.30 21.33 -13.48
N PHE A 235 8.52 20.22 -14.18
CA PHE A 235 8.14 20.07 -15.59
C PHE A 235 7.22 18.86 -15.85
N MET A 236 7.05 17.98 -14.87
CA MET A 236 6.13 16.84 -14.91
C MET A 236 5.59 16.61 -13.51
N SER A 237 4.27 16.44 -13.38
CA SER A 237 3.64 16.00 -12.14
C SER A 237 2.19 15.61 -12.37
N ASN A 238 1.68 14.69 -11.54
CA ASN A 238 0.26 14.41 -11.39
C ASN A 238 -0.34 14.95 -10.07
N ALA A 239 0.29 15.97 -9.45
CA ALA A 239 -0.21 16.60 -8.23
C ALA A 239 -1.54 17.30 -8.44
N ASP A 240 -2.40 17.26 -7.42
CA ASP A 240 -3.67 17.99 -7.38
C ASP A 240 -3.45 19.50 -7.37
N SER A 241 -2.34 19.94 -6.78
CA SER A 241 -1.97 21.35 -6.68
C SER A 241 -0.46 21.55 -6.68
N VAL A 242 -0.02 22.64 -7.33
CA VAL A 242 1.38 23.03 -7.42
C VAL A 242 1.53 24.52 -7.07
N TYR A 243 2.29 24.79 -6.01
CA TYR A 243 2.65 26.13 -5.54
C TYR A 243 4.17 26.30 -5.64
N ASN A 244 4.61 26.97 -6.71
CA ASN A 244 6.04 27.14 -7.01
C ASN A 244 6.76 25.78 -7.19
N ASP A 245 7.54 25.37 -6.18
CA ASP A 245 8.30 24.13 -6.10
C ASP A 245 7.63 23.09 -5.20
N THR A 246 6.51 23.43 -4.58
CA THR A 246 5.77 22.56 -3.66
C THR A 246 4.56 21.96 -4.35
N LEU A 247 4.41 20.65 -4.22
CA LEU A 247 3.38 19.82 -4.84
C LEU A 247 2.57 19.12 -3.74
N LEU A 248 1.27 19.02 -3.95
CA LEU A 248 0.32 18.43 -3.01
C LEU A 248 -0.53 17.37 -3.70
N TRP A 249 -0.68 16.23 -3.05
CA TRP A 249 -1.63 15.17 -3.37
C TRP A 249 -2.52 14.91 -2.15
N SER A 250 -3.80 14.67 -2.38
CA SER A 250 -4.76 14.19 -1.38
C SER A 250 -5.54 13.03 -1.97
N PHE A 251 -5.57 11.90 -1.27
CA PHE A 251 -6.19 10.67 -1.73
C PHE A 251 -6.67 9.85 -0.54
N ASP A 252 -7.55 8.88 -0.78
CA ASP A 252 -8.09 7.97 0.23
C ASP A 252 -8.08 6.52 -0.27
N LEU A 253 -8.60 5.57 0.53
CA LEU A 253 -8.63 4.16 0.15
C LEU A 253 -9.30 3.92 -1.21
N LYS A 254 -10.29 4.73 -1.62
CA LYS A 254 -11.02 4.54 -2.89
C LYS A 254 -10.09 4.74 -4.09
N ASP A 255 -9.05 5.56 -3.95
CA ASP A 255 -8.07 5.81 -5.01
C ASP A 255 -7.11 4.62 -5.22
N PHE A 256 -6.98 3.72 -4.24
CA PHE A 256 -6.12 2.53 -4.32
C PHE A 256 -6.78 1.23 -3.84
N THR A 257 -8.11 1.16 -3.86
CA THR A 257 -8.84 -0.05 -3.44
C THR A 257 -8.46 -1.24 -4.32
N ASN A 258 -8.33 -0.99 -5.63
CA ASN A 258 -8.08 -2.03 -6.62
C ASN A 258 -6.72 -1.88 -7.28
N ASP A 259 -6.56 -0.81 -8.06
CA ASP A 259 -5.31 -0.47 -8.72
C ASP A 259 -4.42 0.36 -7.80
N SER A 260 -3.12 0.32 -8.01
CA SER A 260 -2.19 1.11 -7.20
C SER A 260 -2.30 2.60 -7.52
N TYR A 261 -2.33 3.44 -6.48
CA TYR A 261 -2.25 4.89 -6.63
C TYR A 261 -0.78 5.32 -6.80
N THR A 262 -0.47 5.95 -7.93
CA THR A 262 0.90 6.34 -8.27
C THR A 262 1.07 7.85 -8.17
N ILE A 263 2.11 8.28 -7.47
CA ILE A 263 2.54 9.66 -7.34
C ILE A 263 3.80 9.84 -8.17
N GLU A 264 3.75 10.77 -9.12
CA GLU A 264 4.88 11.08 -10.00
C GLU A 264 5.13 12.58 -10.05
N ALA A 265 6.40 12.97 -9.90
CA ALA A 265 6.82 14.33 -10.14
C ALA A 265 8.29 14.41 -10.56
N ALA A 266 8.61 15.37 -11.41
CA ALA A 266 9.98 15.66 -11.80
C ALA A 266 10.25 17.16 -11.94
N SER A 267 11.42 17.58 -11.48
CA SER A 267 11.91 18.94 -11.58
C SER A 267 13.33 19.00 -12.16
N ILE A 268 13.69 20.17 -12.67
CA ILE A 268 14.99 20.40 -13.27
C ILE A 268 15.62 21.70 -12.77
N ILE A 269 16.91 21.63 -12.46
CA ILE A 269 17.77 22.79 -12.22
C ILE A 269 18.71 22.93 -13.40
N TYR A 270 18.63 24.06 -14.10
CA TYR A 270 19.59 24.39 -15.15
C TYR A 270 20.83 25.07 -14.58
N TYR A 271 21.96 24.92 -15.27
CA TYR A 271 23.21 25.60 -14.99
C TYR A 271 23.54 26.66 -16.05
N PRO A 272 22.90 27.86 -16.02
CA PRO A 272 23.10 28.90 -17.03
C PRO A 272 24.57 29.22 -17.31
N ARG A 273 25.41 29.28 -16.27
CA ARG A 273 26.85 29.56 -16.43
C ARG A 273 27.58 28.48 -17.25
N LYS A 274 27.22 27.21 -17.09
CA LYS A 274 27.81 26.10 -17.86
C LYS A 274 27.34 26.15 -19.32
N ILE A 275 26.06 26.44 -19.52
CA ILE A 275 25.46 26.61 -20.86
C ILE A 275 26.14 27.78 -21.59
N GLN A 276 26.25 28.94 -20.95
CA GLN A 276 26.90 30.13 -21.50
C GLN A 276 28.36 29.87 -21.88
N LYS A 277 29.13 29.20 -21.01
CA LYS A 277 30.53 28.83 -21.31
C LYS A 277 30.62 27.89 -22.50
N ALA A 278 29.74 26.89 -22.60
CA ALA A 278 29.71 25.96 -23.73
C ALA A 278 29.40 26.67 -25.04
N ILE A 279 28.43 27.59 -25.05
CA ILE A 279 28.10 28.43 -26.22
C ILE A 279 29.33 29.26 -26.62
N LEU A 280 30.00 29.90 -25.66
CA LEU A 280 31.18 30.72 -25.93
C LEU A 280 32.32 29.90 -26.55
N VAL A 281 32.66 28.76 -25.93
CA VAL A 281 33.72 27.85 -26.42
C VAL A 281 33.38 27.31 -27.82
N GLY A 282 32.13 26.89 -28.03
CA GLY A 282 31.67 26.41 -29.33
C GLY A 282 31.76 27.50 -30.40
N THR A 283 31.38 28.74 -30.06
CA THR A 283 31.50 29.89 -30.97
C THR A 283 32.96 30.17 -31.35
N ILE A 284 33.88 30.16 -30.38
CA ILE A 284 35.31 30.35 -30.63
C ILE A 284 35.87 29.24 -31.54
N LEU A 285 35.48 27.97 -31.31
CA LEU A 285 35.87 26.84 -32.14
C LEU A 285 35.40 26.99 -33.59
N ILE A 286 34.14 27.37 -33.79
CA ILE A 286 33.58 27.60 -35.14
C ILE A 286 34.35 28.72 -35.85
N LEU A 287 34.57 29.85 -35.16
CA LEU A 287 35.33 30.98 -35.72
C LEU A 287 36.77 30.58 -36.08
N PHE A 288 37.42 29.76 -35.24
CA PHE A 288 38.77 29.26 -35.50
C PHE A 288 38.81 28.34 -36.73
N VAL A 289 37.84 27.43 -36.89
CA VAL A 289 37.75 26.56 -38.08
C VAL A 289 37.50 27.38 -39.34
N LEU A 290 36.58 28.35 -39.29
CA LEU A 290 36.32 29.24 -40.43
C LEU A 290 37.56 30.05 -40.81
N PHE A 291 38.33 30.52 -39.83
CA PHE A 291 39.60 31.20 -40.06
C PHE A 291 40.62 30.30 -40.78
N LEU A 292 40.77 29.04 -40.35
CA LEU A 292 41.66 28.08 -41.02
C LEU A 292 41.24 27.79 -42.47
N ILE A 293 39.94 27.65 -42.72
CA ILE A 293 39.39 27.46 -44.07
C ILE A 293 39.67 28.68 -44.95
N ALA A 294 39.42 29.89 -44.44
CA ALA A 294 39.67 31.14 -45.15
C ALA A 294 41.16 31.29 -45.49
N LYS A 295 42.05 31.01 -44.54
CA LYS A 295 43.50 31.05 -44.76
C LYS A 295 43.97 30.04 -45.82
N ARG A 296 43.40 28.83 -45.84
CA ARG A 296 43.73 27.82 -46.85
C ARG A 296 43.28 28.21 -48.26
N LYS A 297 42.14 28.87 -48.39
CA LYS A 297 41.66 29.42 -49.68
C LYS A 297 42.49 30.62 -50.18
N ALA A 298 43.11 31.38 -49.28
CA ALA A 298 43.97 32.51 -49.64
C ALA A 298 45.40 32.09 -50.05
N LEU A 299 45.78 30.84 -49.83
CA LEU A 299 47.09 30.26 -50.18
C LEU A 299 47.07 29.39 -51.44
N LEU A 300 45.89 29.16 -52.03
CA LEU A 300 45.64 28.51 -53.32
C LEU A 300 45.33 29.57 -54.38
#